data_AF-A0A4Q9R8I2-F1
#
_entry.id   AF-A0A4Q9R8I2-F1
#
_cell.length_a   1.000
_cell.length_b   1.000
_cell.length_c   1.000
_cell.angle_alpha   90.00
_cell.angle_beta   90.00
_cell.angle_gamma   90.00
#
_symmetry.space_group_name_H-M   'P 1'
#
loop_
_entity.id
_entity.type
_entity.pdbx_description
1 polymer ?
#
loop_
_entity_poly.entity_id
_entity_poly.type
_entity_poly.pdbx_seq_one_letter_code
_entity_poly.pdbx_strand_id
1 'polypeptide(L)' 'MLPYRAMLASHGVKQSMSRKGNCFDNAAIESFFGTLKSEYFHLEAPKSIDALELGVDDYVHYYNRERIKLGLRVSVR' A
#
# COMPACT_ATOMS: atom_id res chain seq x y z
N MET A 1 -16.83 -14.39 6.64
CA MET A 1 -17.22 -13.11 5.97
C MET A 1 -18.18 -12.26 6.79
N LEU A 2 -19.28 -12.80 7.34
CA LEU A 2 -20.22 -12.02 8.16
C LEU A 2 -19.57 -11.24 9.33
N PRO A 3 -18.57 -11.80 10.05
CA PRO A 3 -17.91 -11.06 11.13
C PRO A 3 -17.17 -9.81 10.64
N TYR A 4 -16.45 -9.91 9.53
CA TYR A 4 -15.73 -8.78 8.94
C TYR A 4 -16.68 -7.70 8.42
N ARG A 5 -17.79 -8.10 7.79
CA ARG A 5 -18.80 -7.13 7.31
C ARG A 5 -19.50 -6.40 8.45
N ALA A 6 -19.81 -7.12 9.53
CA ALA A 6 -20.40 -6.52 10.74
C ALA A 6 -19.44 -5.53 11.39
N MET A 7 -18.15 -5.87 11.50
CA MET A 7 -17.11 -4.97 11.99
C MET A 7 -17.00 -3.70 11.13
N LEU A 8 -16.97 -3.83 9.80
CA LEU A 8 -16.92 -2.65 8.94
C LEU A 8 -18.17 -1.76 9.11
N ALA A 9 -19.35 -2.37 9.24
CA ALA A 9 -20.58 -1.62 9.51
C ALA A 9 -20.55 -0.92 10.88
N SER A 10 -20.03 -1.56 11.94
CA SER A 10 -19.91 -0.94 13.27
C SER A 10 -18.93 0.23 13.29
N HIS A 11 -17.95 0.24 12.39
CA HIS A 11 -17.02 1.37 12.20
C HIS A 11 -17.48 2.38 11.12
N GLY A 12 -18.69 2.23 10.56
CA GLY A 12 -19.20 3.12 9.51
C GLY A 12 -18.48 3.02 8.16
N VAL A 13 -17.69 1.96 7.95
CA VAL A 13 -16.92 1.75 6.74
C VAL A 13 -17.78 1.07 5.67
N LYS A 14 -18.03 1.79 4.57
CA LYS A 14 -18.70 1.23 3.40
C LYS A 14 -17.73 0.38 2.58
N GLN A 15 -18.07 -0.88 2.36
CA GLN A 15 -17.28 -1.75 1.48
C GLN A 15 -17.40 -1.31 0.02
N SER A 16 -16.25 -1.08 -0.62
CA SER A 16 -16.16 -0.90 -2.07
C SER A 16 -15.80 -2.24 -2.70
N MET A 17 -16.81 -2.99 -3.13
CA MET A 17 -16.63 -4.26 -3.83
C MET A 17 -16.97 -4.04 -5.30
N SER A 18 -15.95 -4.03 -6.15
CA SER A 18 -16.14 -3.96 -7.60
C SER A 18 -16.45 -5.32 -8.20
N ARG A 19 -17.04 -5.32 -9.40
CA ARG A 19 -17.31 -6.57 -10.12
C ARG A 19 -16.00 -7.31 -10.40
N LYS A 20 -16.06 -8.64 -10.37
CA LYS A 20 -14.94 -9.50 -10.77
C LYS A 20 -14.46 -9.08 -12.17
N GLY A 21 -13.17 -8.81 -12.31
CA GLY A 21 -12.56 -8.34 -13.56
C GLY A 21 -12.34 -6.82 -13.65
N ASN A 22 -12.73 -6.03 -12.65
CA ASN A 22 -12.35 -4.61 -12.58
C ASN A 22 -10.98 -4.43 -11.90
N CYS A 23 -9.90 -4.39 -12.69
CA CYS A 23 -8.54 -4.22 -12.17
C CYS A 23 -8.20 -2.77 -11.80
N PHE A 24 -8.97 -1.78 -12.26
CA PHE A 24 -8.65 -0.37 -12.03
C PHE A 24 -8.68 0.01 -10.55
N ASP A 25 -9.58 -0.57 -9.76
CA ASP A 25 -9.65 -0.31 -8.32
C ASP A 25 -8.46 -0.88 -7.56
N ASN A 26 -7.83 -1.94 -8.10
CA ASN A 26 -6.66 -2.57 -7.50
C ASN A 26 -5.34 -2.01 -8.04
N ALA A 27 -5.36 -1.31 -9.18
CA ALA A 27 -4.16 -0.88 -9.88
C ALA A 27 -3.22 -0.02 -9.01
N ALA A 28 -3.77 0.84 -8.16
CA ALA A 28 -2.97 1.69 -7.27
C ALA A 28 -2.17 0.88 -6.24
N ILE A 29 -2.82 -0.09 -5.58
CA ILE A 29 -2.18 -0.91 -4.56
C ILE A 29 -1.25 -1.96 -5.20
N GLU A 30 -1.60 -2.49 -6.38
CA GLU A 30 -0.73 -3.35 -7.18
C GLU A 30 0.56 -2.62 -7.58
N SER A 31 0.44 -1.37 -8.05
CA SER A 31 1.59 -0.54 -8.39
C SER A 31 2.48 -0.26 -7.17
N PHE A 32 1.88 0.04 -6.02
CA PHE A 32 2.62 0.19 -4.77
C PHE A 32 3.41 -1.07 -4.43
N PHE A 33 2.76 -2.25 -4.43
CA PHE A 33 3.44 -3.51 -4.10
C PHE A 33 4.52 -3.89 -5.12
N GLY A 34 4.32 -3.61 -6.41
CA GLY A 34 5.36 -3.80 -7.42
C GLY A 34 6.58 -2.92 -7.14
N THR A 35 6.35 -1.68 -6.70
CA THR A 35 7.41 -0.73 -6.37
C THR A 35 8.16 -1.15 -5.10
N LEU A 36 7.44 -1.43 -4.00
CA LEU A 36 8.01 -1.91 -2.74
C LEU A 36 8.90 -3.14 -2.94
N LYS A 37 8.45 -4.11 -3.74
CA LYS A 37 9.24 -5.31 -4.00
C LYS A 37 10.52 -4.99 -4.76
N SER A 38 10.44 -4.14 -5.78
CA SER A 38 11.57 -3.77 -6.64
C SER A 38 12.60 -2.89 -5.92
N GLU A 39 12.13 -1.93 -5.12
CA GLU A 39 12.98 -0.91 -4.48
C GLU A 39 13.46 -1.30 -3.08
N TYR A 40 12.84 -2.28 -2.41
CA TYR A 40 13.24 -2.72 -1.07
C TYR A 40 13.47 -4.24 -1.02
N PHE A 41 12.42 -5.05 -1.20
CA PHE A 41 12.47 -6.48 -0.93
C PHE A 41 13.47 -7.27 -1.80
N HIS A 42 13.71 -6.83 -3.03
CA HIS A 42 14.69 -7.46 -3.93
C HIS A 42 16.12 -6.94 -3.74
N LEU A 43 16.31 -5.81 -3.06
CA LEU A 43 17.63 -5.24 -2.77
C LEU A 43 18.17 -5.72 -1.42
N GLU A 44 17.28 -5.89 -0.44
CA GLU A 44 17.62 -6.35 0.89
C GLU A 44 16.71 -7.52 1.28
N ALA A 45 17.32 -8.70 1.46
CA ALA A 45 16.60 -9.85 2.01
C ALA A 45 16.57 -9.70 3.55
N PRO A 46 15.40 -9.41 4.16
CA PRO A 46 15.32 -9.27 5.61
C PRO A 46 15.67 -10.60 6.29
N LYS A 47 16.45 -10.50 7.37
CA LYS A 47 16.97 -11.67 8.11
C LYS A 47 15.99 -12.20 9.16
N SER A 48 14.92 -11.46 9.45
CA SER A 48 13.86 -11.81 10.39
C SER A 48 12.55 -11.11 10.02
N ILE A 49 11.45 -11.54 10.64
CA ILE A 49 10.15 -10.87 10.50
C ILE A 49 10.23 -9.44 11.07
N ASP A 50 10.82 -9.26 12.25
CA ASP A 50 10.97 -7.94 12.87
C ASP A 50 11.75 -6.95 11.97
N ALA A 51 12.80 -7.43 11.30
CA ALA A 51 13.56 -6.62 10.36
C ALA A 51 12.75 -6.28 9.10
N LEU A 52 11.91 -7.21 8.64
CA LEU A 52 10.98 -6.97 7.54
C LEU A 52 9.93 -5.91 7.92
N GLU A 53 9.34 -6.03 9.11
CA GLU A 53 8.32 -5.08 9.60
C GLU A 53 8.88 -3.67 9.71
N LEU A 54 10.06 -3.51 10.32
CA LEU A 54 10.72 -2.22 10.45
C LEU A 54 11.02 -1.59 9.08
N GLY A 55 11.64 -2.35 8.17
CA GLY A 55 11.99 -1.78 6.87
C GLY A 55 10.77 -1.55 5.96
N VAL A 56 9.66 -2.28 6.14
CA VAL A 56 8.39 -1.93 5.47
C VAL A 56 7.82 -0.63 6.01
N ASP A 57 7.86 -0.39 7.33
CA ASP A 57 7.42 0.87 7.94
C ASP A 57 8.25 2.05 7.41
N ASP A 58 9.57 1.93 7.43
CA ASP A 58 10.50 2.93 6.89
C ASP A 58 10.23 3.21 5.40
N TYR A 59 10.04 2.15 4.60
CA TYR A 59 9.74 2.30 3.18
C TYR A 59 8.40 2.99 2.94
N VAL A 60 7.36 2.67 3.71
CA VAL A 60 6.05 3.34 3.63
C VAL A 60 6.17 4.82 3.98
N HIS A 61 6.97 5.16 5.00
CA HIS A 61 7.29 6.53 5.35
C HIS A 61 7.96 7.28 4.20
N TYR A 62 9.04 6.71 3.64
CA TYR A 62 9.73 7.25 2.47
C TYR A 62 8.79 7.44 1.27
N TYR A 63 8.02 6.40 0.91
CA TYR A 63 7.13 6.41 -0.25
C TYR A 63 6.09 7.53 -0.18
N ASN A 64 5.54 7.77 1.01
CA ASN A 64 4.47 8.75 1.23
C ASN A 64 4.97 10.18 1.45
N ARG A 65 6.18 10.37 1.99
CA ARG A 65 6.65 11.69 2.45
C ARG A 65 7.82 12.27 1.66
N GLU A 66 8.66 11.41 1.10
CA GLU A 66 9.96 11.81 0.51
C GLU A 66 10.06 11.44 -0.98
N ARG A 67 9.27 10.43 -1.38
CA ARG A 67 8.86 10.02 -2.73
C ARG A 67 8.79 11.11 -3.81
N ILE A 68 9.86 11.49 -4.50
CA ILE A 68 9.73 12.40 -5.66
C ILE A 68 9.05 11.65 -6.82
N LYS A 69 7.77 11.96 -7.08
CA LYS A 69 7.03 11.49 -8.25
C LYS A 69 7.01 12.56 -9.34
N LEU A 70 7.74 12.33 -10.43
CA LEU A 70 7.82 13.23 -11.60
C LEU A 70 6.46 13.55 -12.27
N GLY A 71 5.41 12.76 -11.99
CA GLY A 71 4.05 12.95 -12.54
C GLY A 71 3.06 13.72 -11.65
N LEU A 72 3.43 14.05 -10.41
CA LEU A 72 2.64 14.90 -9.52
C LEU A 72 3.45 16.16 -9.25
N ARG A 73 3.21 17.22 -10.04
CA ARG A 73 3.54 18.59 -9.61
C ARG A 73 2.68 18.91 -8.39
N VAL A 74 3.06 18.41 -7.22
CA VAL A 74 2.64 19.04 -5.98
C VAL A 74 3.48 20.30 -5.92
N SER A 75 2.87 21.42 -6.30
CA SER A 75 3.40 22.74 -6.02
C SER A 75 3.68 22.78 -4.53
N VAL A 76 4.96 22.70 -4.16
CA VAL A 76 5.41 23.14 -2.85
C VAL A 76 5.04 24.62 -2.79
N ARG A 77 3.97 24.93 -2.05
CA ARG A 77 3.78 26.27 -1.51
C ARG A 77 4.39 26.29 -0.13
#